data_AF-A0A926U1N9-F1
#
_entry.id   AF-A0A926U1N9-F1
#
_cell.length_a   1.000
_cell.length_b   1.000
_cell.length_c   1.000
_cell.angle_alpha   90.00
_cell.angle_beta   90.00
_cell.angle_gamma   90.00
#
_symmetry.space_group_name_H-M   'P 1'
#
loop_
_entity.id
_entity.type
_entity.pdbx_description
1 polymer ?
#
loop_
_entity_poly.entity_id
_entity_poly.type
_entity_poly.pdbx_seq_one_letter_code
_entity_poly.pdbx_strand_id
1 'polypeptide(L)'
;MTYENYRDYDAIEPFELPEPFLPIEPEPPRPVFLPPVNDPEVLRVLAVGSRPVVDRFVHLLHCASIAHSAEWTPLIPTPNPGEFMRMLTKRIPLQSDDVSSR
;
A
#
# COMPACT_ATOMS: atom_id res chain seq x y z
N MET A 1 -54.44 52.78 -29.17
CA MET A 1 -52.98 52.98 -29.25
C MET A 1 -52.44 52.77 -27.83
N THR A 2 -52.46 51.52 -27.36
CA THR A 2 -51.33 50.57 -27.33
C THR A 2 -50.28 50.92 -26.28
N TYR A 3 -50.64 50.65 -25.02
CA TYR A 3 -49.70 50.38 -23.93
C TYR A 3 -49.24 48.92 -24.07
N GLU A 4 -48.19 48.70 -24.86
CA GLU A 4 -47.44 47.44 -24.81
C GLU A 4 -45.98 47.79 -24.54
N ASN A 5 -45.56 47.65 -23.28
CA ASN A 5 -44.39 46.86 -22.93
C ASN A 5 -44.23 46.79 -21.41
N TYR A 6 -45.00 45.90 -20.78
CA TYR A 6 -44.72 45.34 -19.46
C TYR A 6 -44.50 43.83 -19.65
N ARG A 7 -43.54 43.47 -20.50
CA ARG A 7 -43.13 42.08 -20.74
C ARG A 7 -41.62 42.02 -20.67
N ASP A 8 -41.06 42.09 -19.47
CA ASP A 8 -39.74 41.48 -19.23
C ASP A 8 -39.38 41.33 -17.75
N TYR A 9 -40.34 41.02 -16.88
CA TYR A 9 -40.05 40.58 -15.50
C TYR A 9 -40.45 39.12 -15.24
N ASP A 10 -40.98 38.41 -16.23
CA ASP A 10 -41.39 37.01 -16.09
C ASP A 10 -40.24 36.00 -16.33
N ALA A 11 -39.00 36.48 -16.52
CA ALA A 11 -37.83 35.62 -16.75
C ALA A 11 -36.86 35.56 -15.55
N ILE A 12 -37.31 35.90 -14.35
CA ILE A 12 -36.59 35.49 -13.14
C ILE A 12 -37.21 34.16 -12.71
N GLU A 13 -36.62 33.07 -13.21
CA GLU A 13 -36.79 31.73 -12.64
C GLU A 13 -36.73 31.86 -11.10
N PRO A 14 -37.75 31.41 -10.36
CA PRO A 14 -37.69 31.41 -8.91
C PRO A 14 -36.41 30.69 -8.49
N PHE A 15 -35.56 31.34 -7.70
CA PHE A 15 -34.42 30.68 -7.09
C PHE A 15 -34.99 29.54 -6.24
N GLU A 16 -34.92 28.31 -6.74
CA GLU A 16 -35.33 27.13 -6.00
C GLU A 16 -34.49 27.11 -4.73
N LEU A 17 -35.14 27.40 -3.61
CA LEU A 17 -34.53 27.22 -2.31
C LEU A 17 -34.11 25.76 -2.24
N PRO A 18 -32.83 25.44 -2.00
CA PRO A 18 -32.45 24.06 -1.78
C PRO A 18 -33.32 23.50 -0.66
N GLU A 19 -33.95 22.35 -0.91
CA GLU A 19 -34.78 21.60 0.03
C GLU A 19 -34.25 21.75 1.47
N PRO A 20 -35.11 22.00 2.47
CA PRO A 20 -34.65 22.13 3.85
C PRO A 20 -33.82 20.90 4.17
N PHE A 21 -32.56 21.09 4.56
CA PHE A 21 -31.64 20.02 4.90
C PHE A 21 -32.35 19.05 5.84
N LEU A 22 -32.80 17.91 5.29
CA LEU A 22 -33.39 16.87 6.11
C LEU A 22 -32.33 16.51 7.17
N PRO A 23 -32.72 16.30 8.43
CA PRO A 23 -31.79 15.79 9.42
C PRO A 23 -31.13 14.55 8.84
N ILE A 24 -29.80 14.55 8.72
CA ILE A 24 -29.06 13.35 8.31
C ILE A 24 -29.32 12.33 9.41
N GLU A 25 -30.30 11.46 9.21
CA GLU A 25 -30.50 10.33 10.11
C GLU A 25 -29.20 9.52 10.08
N PRO A 26 -28.56 9.26 11.23
CA PRO A 26 -27.34 8.48 11.25
C PRO A 26 -27.67 7.09 10.70
N GLU A 27 -27.15 6.78 9.52
CA GLU A 27 -27.32 5.45 8.92
C GLU A 27 -26.88 4.39 9.95
N PRO A 28 -27.67 3.32 10.17
CA PRO A 28 -27.24 2.25 11.05
C PRO A 28 -25.87 1.73 10.58
N PRO A 29 -24.93 1.46 11.51
CA PRO A 29 -23.58 1.04 11.14
C PRO A 29 -23.65 -0.22 10.29
N ARG A 30 -23.33 -0.08 9.01
CA ARG A 30 -23.23 -1.22 8.10
C ARG A 30 -22.08 -2.10 8.59
N PRO A 31 -22.25 -3.43 8.67
CA PRO A 31 -21.16 -4.31 9.04
C PRO A 31 -20.04 -4.19 8.00
N VAL A 32 -18.90 -3.67 8.43
CA VAL A 32 -17.69 -3.59 7.61
C VAL A 32 -17.05 -4.97 7.61
N PHE A 33 -17.15 -5.69 6.49
CA PHE A 33 -16.43 -6.94 6.31
C PHE A 33 -14.99 -6.62 5.93
N LEU A 34 -14.12 -6.51 6.93
CA LEU A 34 -12.68 -6.41 6.68
C LEU A 34 -12.20 -7.79 6.18
N PRO A 35 -11.43 -7.85 5.08
CA PRO A 35 -10.81 -9.10 4.68
C PRO A 35 -9.93 -9.61 5.85
N PRO A 36 -9.78 -10.94 6.01
CA PRO A 36 -8.88 -11.48 7.02
C PRO A 36 -7.50 -10.87 6.83
N VAL A 37 -7.00 -10.22 7.88
CA VAL A 37 -5.64 -9.69 7.90
C VAL A 37 -4.71 -10.89 8.02
N ASN A 38 -4.20 -11.37 6.91
CA ASN A 38 -3.05 -12.26 6.94
C ASN A 38 -1.84 -11.40 7.32
N ASP A 39 -1.43 -11.49 8.57
CA ASP A 39 -0.21 -10.84 9.02
C ASP A 39 0.97 -11.36 8.16
N PRO A 40 1.76 -10.48 7.54
CA PRO A 40 2.88 -10.93 6.73
C PRO A 40 3.95 -11.57 7.61
N GLU A 41 4.41 -12.76 7.22
CA GLU A 41 5.47 -13.48 7.89
C GLU A 41 6.84 -12.86 7.62
N VAL A 42 7.75 -12.99 8.60
CA VAL A 42 9.11 -12.43 8.49
C VAL A 42 10.06 -13.50 7.94
N LEU A 43 10.57 -13.28 6.73
CA LEU A 43 11.66 -14.05 6.14
C LEU A 43 13.00 -13.35 6.35
N ARG A 44 14.00 -14.08 6.83
CA ARG A 44 15.39 -13.59 6.95
C ARG A 44 16.32 -14.39 6.06
N VAL A 45 17.08 -13.69 5.22
CA VAL A 45 18.10 -14.28 4.35
C VAL A 45 19.47 -13.87 4.86
N LEU A 46 20.35 -14.84 5.05
CA LEU A 46 21.73 -14.64 5.49
C LEU A 46 22.67 -15.02 4.35
N ALA A 47 23.48 -14.07 3.89
CA ALA A 47 24.56 -14.31 2.95
C ALA A 47 25.88 -14.27 3.71
N VAL A 48 26.59 -15.40 3.78
CA VAL A 48 27.85 -15.55 4.51
C VAL A 48 28.93 -16.07 3.56
N GLY A 49 30.12 -15.47 3.60
CA GLY A 49 31.26 -15.87 2.78
C GLY A 49 32.31 -14.76 2.69
N SER A 50 33.23 -14.86 1.74
CA SER A 50 34.19 -13.78 1.52
C SER A 50 33.49 -12.49 1.04
N ARG A 51 34.08 -11.34 1.36
CA ARG A 51 33.55 -10.03 0.95
C ARG A 51 33.14 -9.96 -0.55
N PRO A 52 33.99 -10.33 -1.53
CA PRO A 52 33.60 -10.24 -2.95
C PRO A 52 32.45 -11.18 -3.32
N VAL A 53 32.34 -12.34 -2.67
CA VAL A 53 31.24 -13.29 -2.92
C VAL A 53 29.93 -12.75 -2.37
N VAL A 54 29.94 -12.23 -1.14
CA VAL A 54 28.76 -11.62 -0.51
C VAL A 54 28.28 -10.40 -1.30
N ASP A 55 29.18 -9.50 -1.69
CA ASP A 55 28.82 -8.31 -2.47
C ASP A 55 28.27 -8.71 -3.86
N ARG A 56 28.84 -9.73 -4.51
CA ARG A 56 28.32 -10.27 -5.78
C ARG A 56 26.93 -10.88 -5.61
N PHE A 57 26.68 -11.63 -4.54
CA PHE A 57 25.38 -12.23 -4.27
C PHE A 57 24.29 -11.17 -4.07
N VAL A 58 24.57 -10.14 -3.27
CA VAL A 58 23.65 -9.00 -3.09
C VAL A 58 23.38 -8.29 -4.41
N HIS A 59 24.42 -8.08 -5.22
CA HIS A 59 24.26 -7.45 -6.54
C HIS A 59 23.39 -8.29 -7.49
N LEU A 60 23.56 -9.62 -7.51
CA LEU A 60 22.73 -10.52 -8.31
C LEU A 60 21.25 -10.44 -7.92
N LEU A 61 20.94 -10.42 -6.62
CA LEU A 61 19.56 -10.31 -6.14
C LEU A 61 18.95 -8.94 -6.43
N HIS A 62 19.78 -7.88 -6.46
CA HIS A 62 19.36 -6.56 -6.92
C HIS A 62 19.04 -6.57 -8.42
N CYS A 63 19.91 -7.14 -9.25
CA CYS A 63 19.67 -7.27 -10.70
C CYS A 63 18.44 -8.14 -11.03
N ALA A 64 18.13 -9.13 -10.20
CA ALA A 64 16.95 -9.97 -10.33
C ALA A 64 15.67 -9.32 -9.75
N SER A 65 15.74 -8.09 -9.25
CA SER A 65 14.62 -7.38 -8.60
C SER A 65 14.02 -8.12 -7.38
N ILE A 66 14.79 -9.04 -6.78
CA ILE A 66 14.38 -9.78 -5.57
C ILE A 66 14.59 -8.91 -4.32
N ALA A 67 15.70 -8.18 -4.26
CA ALA A 67 16.01 -7.29 -3.13
C ALA A 67 16.94 -6.16 -3.54
N HIS A 68 16.63 -4.93 -3.13
CA HIS A 68 17.54 -3.81 -3.34
C HIS A 68 18.76 -3.93 -2.42
N SER A 69 19.94 -3.52 -2.89
CA SER A 69 21.20 -3.53 -2.14
C SER A 69 21.15 -2.77 -0.81
N ALA A 70 20.27 -1.77 -0.67
CA ALA A 70 20.10 -0.95 0.53
C ALA A 70 19.21 -1.61 1.60
N GLU A 71 18.47 -2.66 1.22
CA GLU A 71 17.67 -3.44 2.18
C GLU A 71 18.50 -4.41 3.01
N TRP A 72 19.74 -4.65 2.58
CA TRP A 72 20.69 -5.49 3.30
C TRP A 72 21.36 -4.70 4.41
N THR A 73 21.70 -5.37 5.50
CA THR A 73 22.60 -4.81 6.50
C THR A 73 23.95 -4.43 5.85
N PRO A 74 24.69 -3.52 6.48
CA PRO A 74 26.12 -3.37 6.20
C PRO A 74 26.84 -4.73 6.31
N LEU A 75 28.04 -4.80 5.73
CA LEU A 75 28.87 -5.99 5.83
C LEU A 75 29.32 -6.19 7.27
N ILE A 76 28.98 -7.34 7.88
CA ILE A 76 29.26 -7.67 9.27
C ILE A 76 30.38 -8.71 9.29
N PRO A 77 31.50 -8.50 10.00
CA PRO A 77 32.53 -9.53 10.15
C PRO A 77 31.99 -10.70 11.00
N THR A 78 32.39 -11.91 10.65
CA THR A 78 32.07 -13.11 11.42
C THR A 78 33.25 -13.50 12.33
N PRO A 79 33.10 -14.50 13.22
CA PRO A 79 34.23 -15.05 13.97
C PRO A 79 35.32 -15.67 13.08
N ASN A 80 34.99 -16.02 11.84
CA ASN A 80 35.92 -16.64 10.89
C ASN A 80 36.71 -15.56 10.12
N PRO A 81 38.06 -15.57 10.16
CA PRO A 81 38.86 -14.58 9.45
C PRO A 81 38.59 -14.61 7.95
N GLY A 82 38.36 -13.42 7.37
CA GLY A 82 38.08 -13.26 5.95
C GLY A 82 36.63 -13.56 5.53
N GLU A 83 35.79 -13.99 6.47
CA GLU A 83 34.37 -14.24 6.25
C GLU A 83 33.50 -13.12 6.81
N PHE A 84 32.54 -12.71 5.99
CA PHE A 84 31.61 -11.63 6.24
C PHE A 84 30.18 -12.10 6.01
N MET A 85 29.26 -11.36 6.59
CA MET A 85 27.83 -11.60 6.53
C MET A 85 27.08 -10.35 6.08
N ARG A 86 26.00 -10.52 5.34
CA ARG A 86 24.91 -9.55 5.23
C ARG A 86 23.58 -10.24 5.45
N MET A 87 22.64 -9.50 6.03
CA MET A 87 21.29 -9.98 6.30
C MET A 87 20.25 -9.15 5.58
N LEU A 88 19.25 -9.80 4.99
CA LEU A 88 18.03 -9.20 4.47
C LEU A 88 16.84 -9.67 5.30
N THR A 89 15.94 -8.76 5.63
CA THR A 89 14.69 -9.07 6.32
C THR A 89 13.52 -8.61 5.45
N LYS A 90 12.63 -9.53 5.07
CA LYS A 90 11.43 -9.27 4.27
C LYS A 90 10.18 -9.66 5.05
N ARG A 91 9.08 -8.96 4.81
CA ARG A 91 7.74 -9.33 5.27
C ARG A 91 6.96 -9.86 4.08
N ILE A 92 6.61 -11.13 4.10
CA ILE A 92 5.97 -11.83 2.99
C ILE A 92 4.52 -12.16 3.40
N PRO A 93 3.50 -11.71 2.66
CA PRO A 93 2.14 -12.10 2.94
C PRO A 93 1.99 -13.61 2.70
N LEU A 94 1.46 -14.33 3.69
CA LEU A 94 0.93 -15.67 3.45
C LEU A 94 -0.36 -15.52 2.65
N GLN A 95 -0.41 -16.03 1.43
CA GLN A 95 -1.71 -16.24 0.78
C GLN A 95 -2.36 -17.46 1.44
N SER A 96 -3.62 -17.31 1.86
CA SER A 96 -4.39 -18.37 2.53
C SER A 96 -4.71 -19.57 1.64
N ASP A 97 -4.38 -19.52 0.34
CA ASP A 97 -4.73 -20.54 -0.64
C ASP A 97 -3.86 -21.82 -0.53
N ASP A 98 -2.75 -21.78 0.21
CA ASP A 98 -1.77 -22.88 0.25
C ASP A 98 -2.09 -23.98 1.29
N VAL A 99 -3.13 -23.81 2.11
CA VAL A 99 -3.51 -24.80 3.15
C VAL A 99 -4.53 -25.84 2.63
N SER A 100 -5.03 -25.71 1.41
CA SER A 100 -6.05 -26.64 0.87
C SER A 100 -5.48 -27.87 0.13
N SER A 101 -4.17 -28.02 0.03
CA SER A 101 -3.52 -29.21 -0.59
C SER A 101 -2.58 -29.91 0.38
N ARG A 102 -3.12 -30.53 1.43
CA ARG A 102 -2.48 -31.61 2.19
C ARG A 102 -3.49 -32.68 2.56
#